data_AF-A0A7W1HQ29-F1
#
_entry.id   AF-A0A7W1HQ29-F1
#
_cell.length_a   1.000
_cell.length_b   1.000
_cell.length_c   1.000
_cell.angle_alpha   90.00
_cell.angle_beta   90.00
_cell.angle_gamma   90.00
#
_symmetry.space_group_name_H-M   'P 1'
#
loop_
_entity.id
_entity.type
_entity.pdbx_description
1 polymer ?
#
loop_
_entity_poly.entity_id
_entity_poly.type
_entity_poly.pdbx_seq_one_letter_code
_entity_poly.pdbx_strand_id
1 'polypeptide(L)'
;IRVLAHALTEFYRSGDKSLLDAYSETCLRRVWRAQRFSWWMTFMLHRFDRSDPFQLKVQQAELDYVTTSRAAATTIAENYVGAVLG
;
A
#
# COMPACT_ATOMS: atom_id res chain seq x y z
N ILE A 1 -6.77 2.59 -13.33
CA ILE A 1 -7.57 3.16 -14.44
C ILE A 1 -6.77 4.16 -15.28
N ARG A 2 -6.23 5.25 -14.71
CA ARG A 2 -5.48 6.26 -15.50
C ARG A 2 -4.28 5.69 -16.30
N VAL A 3 -3.48 4.80 -15.70
CA VAL A 3 -2.30 4.20 -16.37
C VAL A 3 -2.70 3.32 -17.56
N LEU A 4 -3.68 2.41 -17.38
CA LEU A 4 -4.16 1.54 -18.47
C LEU A 4 -4.82 2.36 -19.58
N ALA A 5 -5.65 3.34 -19.23
CA ALA A 5 -6.31 4.20 -20.21
C ALA A 5 -5.29 4.97 -21.06
N HIS A 6 -4.22 5.48 -20.45
CA HIS A 6 -3.13 6.14 -21.17
C HIS A 6 -2.40 5.16 -22.10
N ALA A 7 -2.05 3.97 -21.62
CA ALA A 7 -1.36 2.95 -22.41
C ALA A 7 -2.20 2.49 -23.62
N LEU A 8 -3.51 2.28 -23.44
CA LEU A 8 -4.42 1.94 -24.53
C LEU A 8 -4.56 3.08 -25.54
N THR A 9 -4.64 4.33 -25.07
CA THR A 9 -4.73 5.51 -25.94
C THR A 9 -3.49 5.63 -26.83
N GLU A 10 -2.30 5.41 -26.27
CA GLU A 10 -1.06 5.41 -27.05
C GLU A 10 -1.07 4.31 -28.11
N PHE A 11 -1.38 3.08 -27.69
CA PHE A 11 -1.39 1.94 -28.59
C PHE A 11 -2.33 2.11 -29.79
N TYR A 12 -3.56 2.60 -29.57
CA TYR A 12 -4.50 2.81 -30.68
C TYR A 12 -4.14 4.00 -31.58
N ARG A 13 -3.32 4.94 -31.09
CA ARG A 13 -2.93 6.14 -31.84
C ARG A 13 -1.66 5.96 -32.67
N SER A 14 -0.66 5.26 -32.13
CA SER A 14 0.67 5.12 -32.75
C SER A 14 1.04 3.68 -33.09
N GLY A 15 0.30 2.68 -32.56
CA GLY A 15 0.69 1.28 -32.60
C GLY A 15 1.76 0.89 -31.59
N ASP A 16 2.28 1.85 -30.80
CA ASP A 16 3.31 1.59 -29.79
C ASP A 16 2.74 0.81 -28.58
N LYS A 17 3.41 -0.29 -28.25
CA LYS A 17 3.04 -1.19 -27.14
C LYS A 17 3.86 -0.94 -25.87
N SER A 18 4.87 -0.08 -25.91
CA SER A 18 5.80 0.14 -24.80
C SER A 18 5.12 0.40 -23.45
N LEU A 19 4.06 1.22 -23.43
CA LEU A 19 3.30 1.54 -22.23
C LEU A 19 2.40 0.38 -21.74
N LEU A 20 1.94 -0.47 -22.65
CA LEU A 20 1.19 -1.68 -22.29
C LEU A 20 2.12 -2.73 -21.69
N ASP A 21 3.30 -2.91 -22.28
CA ASP A 21 4.30 -3.84 -21.78
C ASP A 21 4.80 -3.43 -20.38
N ALA A 22 4.97 -2.12 -20.14
CA ALA A 22 5.36 -1.56 -18.84
C ALA A 22 4.20 -1.41 -17.84
N TYR A 23 2.95 -1.71 -18.23
CA TYR A 23 1.76 -1.44 -17.41
C TYR A 23 1.82 -2.10 -16.03
N SER A 24 2.11 -3.41 -16.03
CA SER A 24 2.14 -4.21 -14.81
C SER A 24 3.21 -3.72 -13.85
N GLU A 25 4.43 -3.50 -14.36
CA GLU A 25 5.54 -2.97 -13.54
C GLU A 25 5.18 -1.60 -12.93
N THR A 26 4.57 -0.74 -13.74
CA THR A 26 4.15 0.61 -13.32
C THR A 26 3.11 0.55 -12.21
N CYS A 27 2.09 -0.31 -12.35
CA CYS A 27 1.01 -0.41 -11.37
C CYS A 27 1.40 -1.18 -10.11
N LEU A 28 2.22 -2.23 -10.25
CA LEU A 28 2.59 -3.10 -9.12
C LEU A 28 3.35 -2.35 -8.03
N ARG A 29 4.17 -1.35 -8.38
CA ARG A 29 4.84 -0.50 -7.38
C ARG A 29 3.83 0.16 -6.41
N ARG A 30 2.72 0.66 -6.94
CA ARG A 30 1.64 1.27 -6.16
C ARG A 30 0.83 0.21 -5.40
N VAL A 31 0.48 -0.88 -6.07
CA VAL A 31 -0.31 -1.98 -5.48
C VAL A 31 0.38 -2.58 -4.27
N TRP A 32 1.68 -2.85 -4.35
CA TRP A 32 2.42 -3.43 -3.23
C TRP A 32 2.54 -2.48 -2.03
N ARG A 33 2.65 -1.17 -2.24
CA ARG A 33 2.60 -0.19 -1.15
C ARG A 33 1.25 -0.20 -0.44
N ALA A 34 0.16 -0.19 -1.19
CA ALA A 34 -1.19 -0.29 -0.64
C ALA A 34 -1.39 -1.62 0.10
N GLN A 35 -0.94 -2.74 -0.49
CA GLN A 35 -1.04 -4.06 0.13
C GLN A 35 -0.27 -4.15 1.44
N ARG A 36 0.97 -3.62 1.49
CA ARG A 36 1.77 -3.55 2.71
C ARG A 36 1.03 -2.81 3.83
N PHE A 37 0.44 -1.66 3.50
CA PHE A 37 -0.29 -0.85 4.47
C PHE A 37 -1.56 -1.56 4.95
N SER A 38 -2.37 -2.10 4.03
CA SER A 38 -3.58 -2.86 4.38
C SER A 38 -3.26 -4.06 5.27
N TRP A 39 -2.21 -4.82 4.93
CA TRP A 39 -1.74 -5.94 5.74
C TRP A 39 -1.29 -5.49 7.13
N TRP A 40 -0.49 -4.42 7.24
CA TRP A 40 -0.01 -3.91 8.52
C TRP A 40 -1.17 -3.44 9.42
N MET A 41 -2.15 -2.72 8.88
CA MET A 41 -3.34 -2.31 9.62
C MET A 41 -4.17 -3.52 10.06
N THR A 42 -4.29 -4.54 9.21
CA THR A 42 -4.99 -5.78 9.56
C THR A 42 -4.29 -6.50 10.71
N PHE A 43 -2.96 -6.65 10.62
CA PHE A 43 -2.14 -7.26 11.65
C PHE A 43 -2.21 -6.50 12.97
N MET A 44 -2.16 -5.16 12.96
CA MET A 44 -2.14 -4.35 14.17
C MET A 44 -3.49 -4.32 14.89
N LEU A 45 -4.59 -4.28 14.14
CA LEU A 45 -5.92 -3.98 14.69
C LEU A 45 -6.82 -5.20 14.92
N HIS A 46 -6.46 -6.38 14.40
CA HIS A 46 -7.26 -7.59 14.57
C HIS A 46 -6.59 -8.58 15.54
N ARG A 47 -7.43 -9.29 16.29
CA ARG A 47 -7.01 -10.47 17.06
C ARG A 47 -7.07 -11.69 16.14
N PHE A 48 -6.04 -12.52 16.21
CA PHE A 48 -6.04 -13.81 15.51
C PHE A 48 -6.14 -14.93 16.54
N ASP A 49 -7.00 -15.91 16.26
CA ASP A 49 -7.35 -16.99 17.20
C ASP A 49 -6.17 -17.89 17.59
N ARG A 50 -5.02 -17.72 16.93
CA ARG A 50 -3.75 -18.46 17.16
C ARG A 50 -2.54 -17.56 17.43
N SER A 51 -2.73 -16.27 17.73
CA SER A 51 -1.61 -15.39 18.08
C SER A 51 -0.96 -15.87 19.37
N ASP A 52 0.32 -16.21 19.33
CA ASP A 52 1.08 -16.47 20.56
C ASP A 52 1.25 -15.16 21.38
N PRO A 53 1.41 -15.23 22.72
CA PRO A 53 1.57 -14.07 23.59
C PRO A 53 2.61 -13.03 23.12
N PHE A 54 3.67 -13.45 22.44
CA PHE A 54 4.66 -12.57 21.83
C PHE A 54 4.05 -11.68 20.75
N GLN A 55 3.28 -12.25 19.81
CA GLN A 55 2.67 -11.47 18.74
C GLN A 55 1.70 -10.41 19.26
N LEU A 56 0.95 -10.72 20.32
CA LEU A 56 0.07 -9.73 20.95
C LEU A 56 0.86 -8.55 21.53
N LYS A 57 2.01 -8.81 22.17
CA LYS A 57 2.88 -7.73 22.67
C LYS A 57 3.48 -6.89 21.53
N VAL A 58 3.80 -7.51 20.39
CA VAL A 58 4.26 -6.77 19.20
C VAL A 58 3.14 -5.88 18.65
N GLN A 59 1.90 -6.38 18.53
CA GLN A 59 0.75 -5.59 18.10
C GLN A 59 0.51 -4.37 19.01
N GLN A 60 0.58 -4.58 20.33
CA GLN A 60 0.44 -3.50 21.32
C GLN A 60 1.54 -2.45 21.19
N ALA A 61 2.81 -2.89 21.09
CA ALA A 61 3.94 -1.97 20.92
C ALA A 61 3.84 -1.15 19.62
N GLU A 62 3.40 -1.77 18.53
CA GLU A 62 3.13 -1.07 17.27
C GLU A 62 2.01 -0.04 17.42
N LEU A 63 0.89 -0.42 18.05
CA LEU A 63 -0.23 0.48 18.29
C LEU A 63 0.16 1.67 19.18
N ASP A 64 0.91 1.42 20.25
CA ASP A 64 1.44 2.45 21.14
C ASP A 64 2.38 3.39 20.38
N TYR A 65 3.28 2.85 19.55
CA TYR A 65 4.20 3.66 18.77
C TYR A 65 3.47 4.60 17.81
N VAL A 66 2.48 4.09 17.05
CA VAL A 66 1.77 4.91 16.06
C VAL A 66 0.85 5.97 16.67
N THR A 67 0.40 5.77 17.92
CA THR A 67 -0.47 6.72 18.63
C THR A 67 0.30 7.76 19.42
N THR A 68 1.56 7.48 19.78
CA THR A 68 2.38 8.39 20.61
C THR A 68 3.46 9.12 19.83
N SER A 69 3.92 8.58 18.69
CA SER A 69 4.93 9.20 17.84
C SER A 69 4.31 9.95 16.66
N ARG A 70 4.59 11.26 16.58
CA ARG A 70 4.15 12.09 15.44
C ARG A 70 4.65 11.55 14.10
N ALA A 71 5.90 11.08 14.02
CA ALA A 71 6.45 10.55 12.78
C ALA A 71 5.73 9.27 12.32
N ALA A 72 5.39 8.39 13.26
CA ALA A 72 4.63 7.18 13.00
C ALA A 72 3.18 7.49 12.59
N ALA A 73 2.54 8.43 13.28
CA ALA A 73 1.21 8.92 12.94
C ALA A 73 1.16 9.54 11.52
N THR A 74 2.18 10.32 11.14
CA THR A 74 2.32 10.85 9.78
C THR A 74 2.40 9.72 8.75
N THR A 75 3.18 8.68 9.04
CA THR A 75 3.28 7.51 8.15
C THR A 75 1.92 6.85 7.95
N ILE A 76 1.10 6.70 9.00
CA ILE A 76 -0.29 6.22 8.86
C ILE A 76 -1.09 7.17 7.97
N ALA A 77 -1.07 8.48 8.27
CA ALA A 77 -1.87 9.47 7.55
C ALA A 77 -1.56 9.48 6.06
N GLU A 78 -0.28 9.51 5.68
CA GLU A 78 0.15 9.52 4.28
C GLU A 78 -0.27 8.26 3.52
N ASN A 79 -0.19 7.08 4.15
CA ASN A 79 -0.64 5.84 3.54
C ASN A 79 -2.17 5.75 3.48
N TYR A 80 -2.88 6.25 4.49
CA TYR A 80 -4.34 6.21 4.58
C TYR A 80 -5.01 7.11 3.54
N VAL A 81 -4.49 8.32 3.31
CA VAL A 81 -4.99 9.22 2.26
C VAL A 81 -4.44 8.88 0.87
N GLY A 82 -3.51 7.93 0.78
CA GLY A 82 -2.88 7.52 -0.48
C GLY A 82 -1.86 8.53 -1.03
N ALA A 83 -1.30 9.41 -0.20
CA ALA A 83 -0.29 10.39 -0.60
C ALA A 83 1.05 9.73 -1.00
N VAL A 84 1.41 8.58 -0.42
CA VAL A 84 2.60 7.79 -0.81
C VAL A 84 2.41 7.06 -2.16
N LEU A 85 1.22 7.17 -2.76
CA LEU A 85 0.84 6.54 -4.03
C LEU A 85 0.77 7.56 -5.21
N GLY A 86 1.10 8.82 -4.94
CA GLY A 86 1.17 9.93 -5.90
C GLY A 86 2.57 10.15 -6.44
#